data_AF-A0A0R3FT07-F1
#
_entry.id   AF-A0A0R3FT07-F1
#
_cell.length_a   1.000
_cell.length_b   1.000
_cell.length_c   1.000
_cell.angle_alpha   90.00
_cell.angle_beta   90.00
_cell.angle_gamma   90.00
#
_symmetry.space_group_name_H-M   'P 1'
#
loop_
_entity.id
_entity.type
_entity.pdbx_description
1 polymer ?
#
loop_
_entity_poly.entity_id
_entity_poly.type
_entity_poly.pdbx_seq_one_letter_code
_entity_poly.pdbx_strand_id
1 'polypeptide(L)'
;MYRGTLSIRRLGVLVRQLPPHSRTVAAVNDGQPGWTVTDHLIADVWAALVKLLGDPKKVPENIDHPTRAAMVAKAVAAAKEALKAMFLKRKSGYVKH
;
A
#
# COMPACT_ATOMS: atom_id res chain seq x y z
N MET A 1 -29.99 -1.54 -6.76
CA MET A 1 -29.02 -1.90 -7.82
C MET A 1 -28.36 -0.61 -8.30
N TYR A 2 -27.06 -0.38 -8.02
CA TYR A 2 -26.39 0.88 -8.35
C TYR A 2 -26.22 1.01 -9.87
N ARG A 3 -26.86 2.01 -10.48
CA ARG A 3 -26.85 2.31 -11.93
C ARG A 3 -26.15 3.65 -12.19
N GLY A 4 -24.87 3.74 -11.85
CA GLY A 4 -24.02 4.90 -12.14
C GLY A 4 -22.73 4.48 -12.83
N THR A 5 -22.14 5.36 -13.63
CA THR A 5 -20.81 5.17 -14.21
C THR A 5 -19.78 5.07 -13.08
N LEU A 6 -19.14 3.91 -12.97
CA LEU A 6 -18.13 3.67 -11.95
C LEU A 6 -16.83 4.37 -12.36
N SER A 7 -16.52 5.51 -11.74
CA SER A 7 -15.24 6.17 -11.97
C SER A 7 -14.09 5.35 -11.36
N ILE A 8 -12.89 5.47 -11.95
CA ILE A 8 -11.67 4.80 -11.44
C ILE A 8 -11.42 5.17 -9.97
N ARG A 9 -11.65 6.44 -9.60
CA ARG A 9 -11.54 6.89 -8.20
C ARG A 9 -12.52 6.16 -7.29
N ARG A 10 -13.79 6.04 -7.71
CA ARG A 10 -14.83 5.34 -6.92
C ARG A 10 -14.54 3.85 -6.80
N LEU A 11 -14.06 3.20 -7.87
CA LEU A 11 -13.62 1.81 -7.83
C LEU A 11 -12.48 1.63 -6.81
N GLY A 12 -11.48 2.51 -6.81
CA GLY A 12 -10.38 2.46 -5.86
C GLY A 12 -10.81 2.60 -4.40
N VAL A 13 -11.78 3.48 -4.11
CA VAL A 13 -12.35 3.61 -2.77
C VAL A 13 -13.08 2.33 -2.35
N LEU A 14 -13.90 1.75 -3.23
CA LEU A 14 -14.63 0.52 -2.93
C LEU A 14 -13.67 -0.63 -2.64
N VAL A 15 -12.59 -0.78 -3.43
CA VAL A 15 -11.57 -1.81 -3.18
C VAL A 15 -10.93 -1.66 -1.80
N ARG A 16 -10.67 -0.42 -1.34
CA ARG A 16 -10.11 -0.16 0.01
C ARG A 16 -11.09 -0.44 1.15
N GLN A 17 -12.39 -0.43 0.87
CA GLN A 17 -13.43 -0.73 1.86
C GLN A 17 -13.82 -2.21 1.89
N LEU A 18 -13.24 -3.04 1.02
CA LEU A 18 -13.52 -4.47 1.02
C LEU A 18 -12.92 -5.15 2.26
N PRO A 19 -13.55 -6.23 2.73
CA PRO A 19 -12.99 -7.04 3.81
C PRO A 19 -11.55 -7.48 3.49
N PRO A 20 -10.65 -7.51 4.49
CA PRO A 20 -9.24 -7.87 4.30
C PRO A 20 -9.02 -9.25 3.67
N HIS A 21 -9.94 -10.19 3.91
CA HIS A 21 -9.92 -11.55 3.36
C HIS A 21 -10.66 -11.70 2.02
N SER A 22 -11.16 -10.61 1.43
CA SER A 22 -11.83 -10.69 0.13
C SER A 22 -10.85 -11.13 -0.95
N ARG A 23 -11.31 -11.96 -1.90
CA ARG A 23 -10.47 -12.50 -2.99
C ARG A 23 -9.79 -11.39 -3.81
N THR A 24 -10.48 -10.27 -3.98
CA THR A 24 -9.97 -9.08 -4.66
C THR A 24 -8.84 -8.40 -3.89
N VAL A 25 -8.98 -8.26 -2.57
CA VAL A 25 -7.91 -7.71 -1.71
C VAL A 25 -6.69 -8.64 -1.71
N ALA A 26 -6.93 -9.95 -1.61
CA ALA A 26 -5.84 -10.93 -1.70
C ALA A 26 -5.12 -10.86 -3.05
N ALA A 27 -5.86 -10.79 -4.16
CA ALA A 27 -5.27 -10.71 -5.49
C ALA A 27 -4.39 -9.47 -5.71
N VAL A 28 -4.75 -8.32 -5.14
CA VAL A 28 -3.94 -7.09 -5.25
C VAL A 28 -2.77 -7.04 -4.26
N ASN A 29 -2.78 -7.89 -3.23
CA ASN A 29 -1.74 -8.02 -2.21
C ASN A 29 -0.91 -9.31 -2.38
N ASP A 30 -0.66 -9.74 -3.62
CA ASP A 30 0.16 -10.93 -3.93
C ASP A 30 -0.31 -12.23 -3.25
N GLY A 31 -1.63 -12.41 -3.15
CA GLY A 31 -2.25 -13.57 -2.53
C GLY A 31 -2.38 -13.49 -1.01
N GLN A 32 -1.90 -12.41 -0.37
CA GLN A 32 -1.99 -12.23 1.07
C GLN A 32 -3.24 -11.42 1.46
N PRO A 33 -3.89 -11.72 2.60
CA PRO A 33 -4.95 -10.85 3.09
C PRO A 33 -4.43 -9.43 3.35
N GLY A 34 -5.30 -8.45 3.21
CA GLY A 34 -4.99 -7.09 3.65
C GLY A 34 -4.74 -7.05 5.16
N TRP A 35 -4.00 -6.05 5.62
CA TRP A 35 -3.90 -5.79 7.05
C TRP A 35 -5.25 -5.37 7.60
N THR A 36 -5.63 -5.99 8.71
CA THR A 36 -6.79 -5.59 9.49
C THR A 36 -6.46 -4.36 10.32
N VAL A 37 -7.50 -3.71 10.87
CA VAL A 37 -7.31 -2.62 11.83
C VAL A 37 -6.47 -3.08 13.03
N THR A 38 -6.64 -4.32 13.48
CA THR A 38 -5.86 -4.90 14.58
C THR A 38 -4.39 -5.02 14.23
N ASP A 39 -4.04 -5.44 13.01
CA ASP A 39 -2.63 -5.53 12.57
C ASP A 39 -1.98 -4.15 12.57
N HIS A 40 -2.73 -3.14 12.14
CA HIS A 40 -2.27 -1.75 12.24
C HIS A 40 -2.07 -1.35 13.71
N LEU A 41 -3.04 -1.58 14.59
CA LEU A 41 -2.90 -1.22 16.01
C LEU A 41 -1.72 -1.93 16.69
N ILE A 42 -1.50 -3.21 16.41
CA ILE A 42 -0.36 -3.98 16.96
C ILE A 42 0.97 -3.36 16.54
N ALA A 43 1.11 -3.01 15.26
CA ALA A 43 2.33 -2.39 14.76
C ALA A 43 2.57 -0.97 15.34
N ASP A 44 1.51 -0.22 15.63
CA ASP A 44 1.61 1.09 16.31
C ASP A 44 2.04 0.92 17.77
N VAL A 45 1.45 -0.05 18.49
CA VAL A 45 1.84 -0.41 19.85
C VAL A 45 3.31 -0.85 19.88
N TRP A 46 3.73 -1.66 18.92
CA TRP A 46 5.13 -2.05 18.79
C TRP A 46 6.05 -0.83 18.63
N ALA A 47 5.72 0.10 17.73
CA ALA A 47 6.52 1.30 17.51
C ALA A 47 6.59 2.18 18.78
N ALA A 48 5.49 2.30 19.50
CA ALA A 48 5.44 3.01 20.78
C ALA A 48 6.31 2.33 21.85
N LEU A 49 6.26 0.99 21.96
CA LEU A 49 7.08 0.23 22.90
C LEU A 49 8.58 0.35 22.59
N VAL A 50 8.97 0.28 21.30
CA VAL A 50 10.38 0.45 20.91
C VAL A 50 10.88 1.86 21.23
N LYS A 51 10.05 2.89 21.02
CA LYS A 51 10.40 4.26 21.43
C LYS A 51 10.52 4.42 22.94
N LEU A 52 9.63 3.78 23.71
CA LEU A 52 9.60 3.91 25.17
C LEU A 52 10.75 3.15 25.84
N LEU A 53 11.08 1.95 25.36
CA LEU A 53 12.02 1.03 26.00
C LEU A 53 13.40 1.00 25.33
N GLY A 54 13.53 1.54 24.11
CA GLY A 54 14.78 1.54 23.35
C GLY A 54 15.73 2.68 23.74
N ASP A 55 16.99 2.56 23.31
CA ASP A 55 18.00 3.61 23.46
C ASP A 55 17.65 4.82 22.57
N PRO A 56 17.41 6.02 23.15
CA PRO A 56 17.03 7.21 22.38
C PRO A 56 18.04 7.62 21.31
N LYS A 57 19.32 7.24 21.45
CA LYS A 57 20.36 7.54 20.45
C LYS A 57 20.33 6.59 19.26
N LYS A 58 19.67 5.44 19.38
CA LYS A 58 19.64 4.38 18.36
C LYS A 58 18.27 4.22 17.72
N VAL A 59 17.20 4.62 18.40
CA VAL A 59 15.83 4.52 17.88
C VAL A 59 15.53 5.71 16.97
N PRO A 60 15.19 5.48 15.69
CA PRO A 60 14.79 6.57 14.79
C PRO A 60 13.49 7.24 15.25
N GLU A 61 13.38 8.56 15.02
CA GLU A 61 12.18 9.34 15.35
C GLU A 61 10.93 8.81 14.62
N ASN A 62 11.09 8.39 13.37
CA ASN A 62 10.02 7.85 12.51
C ASN A 62 10.14 6.33 12.35
N ILE A 63 10.25 5.60 13.46
CA ILE A 63 10.19 4.13 13.44
C ILE A 63 8.77 3.64 13.15
N ASP A 64 8.67 2.63 12.28
CA ASP A 64 7.45 1.91 11.97
C ASP A 64 7.74 0.40 12.06
N HIS A 65 6.70 -0.41 12.18
CA HIS A 65 6.86 -1.86 12.25
C HIS A 65 7.53 -2.38 10.96
N PRO A 66 8.58 -3.21 11.04
CA PRO A 66 9.41 -3.58 9.88
C PRO A 66 8.59 -4.19 8.74
N THR A 67 7.58 -5.01 9.07
CA THR A 67 6.68 -5.58 8.06
C THR A 67 5.84 -4.52 7.36
N ARG A 68 5.35 -3.51 8.09
CA ARG A 68 4.56 -2.42 7.51
C ARG A 68 5.45 -1.54 6.63
N ALA A 69 6.65 -1.20 7.10
CA ALA A 69 7.63 -0.47 6.33
C ALA A 69 8.01 -1.18 5.02
N ALA A 70 8.24 -2.50 5.08
CA ALA A 70 8.53 -3.32 3.89
C ALA A 70 7.36 -3.33 2.89
N MET A 71 6.12 -3.43 3.38
CA MET A 71 4.91 -3.35 2.53
C MET A 71 4.78 -1.98 1.86
N VAL A 72 4.97 -0.89 2.59
CA VAL A 72 4.95 0.46 2.03
C VAL A 72 6.04 0.62 0.97
N ALA A 73 7.26 0.16 1.25
CA ALA A 73 8.36 0.20 0.29
C ALA A 73 8.02 -0.58 -0.99
N LYS A 74 7.44 -1.79 -0.86
CA LYS A 74 6.99 -2.60 -1.99
C LYS A 74 5.90 -1.88 -2.81
N ALA A 75 4.91 -1.30 -2.15
CA ALA A 75 3.84 -0.55 -2.81
C ALA A 75 4.37 0.68 -3.57
N VAL A 76 5.30 1.43 -2.97
CA VAL A 76 5.96 2.57 -3.62
C VAL A 76 6.79 2.12 -4.83
N ALA A 77 7.54 1.03 -4.71
CA ALA A 77 8.31 0.47 -5.82
C ALA A 77 7.40 0.05 -6.99
N ALA A 78 6.30 -0.66 -6.69
CA ALA A 78 5.31 -1.05 -7.71
C ALA A 78 4.68 0.17 -8.40
N ALA A 79 4.35 1.23 -7.64
CA ALA A 79 3.81 2.47 -8.21
C ALA A 79 4.83 3.17 -9.13
N LYS A 80 6.11 3.19 -8.75
CA LYS A 80 7.19 3.75 -9.59
C LYS A 80 7.36 2.98 -10.90
N GLU A 81 7.36 1.64 -10.84
CA GLU A 81 7.45 0.81 -12.05
C GLU A 81 6.25 1.00 -12.98
N ALA A 82 5.04 1.07 -12.43
CA ALA A 82 3.83 1.38 -13.21
C ALA A 82 3.94 2.74 -13.91
N LEU A 83 4.42 3.77 -13.20
CA LEU A 83 4.62 5.11 -13.78
C LEU A 83 5.67 5.10 -14.90
N LYS A 84 6.77 4.38 -14.71
CA LYS A 84 7.82 4.20 -15.71
C LYS A 84 7.29 3.50 -16.96
N ALA A 85 6.51 2.43 -16.80
CA ALA A 85 5.88 1.72 -17.91
C ALA A 85 4.92 2.63 -18.70
N MET A 86 4.10 3.42 -18.02
CA MET A 86 3.22 4.41 -18.66
C MET A 86 4.01 5.47 -19.44
N PHE A 87 5.12 5.96 -18.87
CA PHE A 87 6.00 6.90 -19.54
C PHE A 87 6.62 6.32 -20.81
N LEU A 88 7.15 5.09 -20.76
CA LEU A 88 7.73 4.41 -21.93
C LEU A 88 6.68 4.18 -23.03
N LYS A 89 5.47 3.75 -22.66
CA LYS A 89 4.35 3.61 -23.59
C LYS A 89 4.06 4.95 -24.29
N ARG A 90 3.97 6.03 -23.52
CA ARG A 90 3.76 7.39 -24.08
C ARG A 90 4.90 7.80 -25.02
N LYS A 91 6.16 7.59 -24.63
CA LYS A 91 7.34 7.91 -25.45
C LYS A 91 7.33 7.17 -26.80
N SER A 92 6.97 5.87 -26.79
CA SER A 92 6.88 5.08 -28.03
C SER A 92 5.81 5.58 -29.01
N GLY A 93 4.77 6.26 -28.52
CA GLY A 93 3.76 6.90 -29.35
C GLY A 93 4.27 8.15 -30.07
N TYR A 94 5.16 8.93 -29.45
CA TYR A 94 5.75 10.12 -30.08
C TYR A 94 6.73 9.81 -31.22
N VAL A 95 7.36 8.64 -31.21
CA VAL A 95 8.37 8.24 -32.21
C VAL A 95 7.72 7.71 -33.51
N LYS A 96 6.40 7.48 -33.53
CA LYS A 96 5.66 6.96 -34.69
C LYS A 96 5.02 8.05 -35.59
N HIS A 97 5.38 9.32 -35.38
CA HIS A 97 4.94 10.45 -36.22
C HIS A 97 6.12 11.09 -36.92
#